data_AF-A0A7W1E7V5-F1
#
_entry.id   AF-A0A7W1E7V5-F1
#
_cell.length_a   1.000
_cell.length_b   1.000
_cell.length_c   1.000
_cell.angle_alpha   90.00
_cell.angle_beta   90.00
_cell.angle_gamma   90.00
#
_symmetry.space_group_name_H-M   'P 1'
#
loop_
_entity.id
_entity.type
_entity.pdbx_description
1 polymer ?
#
loop_
_entity_poly.entity_id
_entity_poly.type
_entity_poly.pdbx_seq_one_letter_code
_entity_poly.pdbx_strand_id
1 'polypeptide(L)'
;ALAGVQRSLVARGLGLKILDAYRPVRATEEMVRWTARVHRPDLITDGYIASRSRHNLGAAVDLTLVTLATGSELEMGTPFDTFSSAAHTGNATGVAAANRQVLKAAMQAGGFAPYSEEWWHFSFPVEKPLRFDRTIR
;
A
#
# COMPACT_ATOMS: atom_id res chain seq x y z
N ALA A 1 -13.56 -2.17 8.34
CA ALA A 1 -12.19 -2.57 8.74
C ALA A 1 -11.28 -1.37 8.99
N LEU A 2 -10.90 -0.60 7.95
CA LEU A 2 -9.88 0.47 8.06
C LEU A 2 -10.17 1.53 9.14
N ALA A 3 -11.42 1.97 9.27
CA ALA A 3 -11.82 2.89 10.35
C ALA A 3 -11.59 2.33 11.76
N GLY A 4 -11.64 1.01 11.93
CA GLY A 4 -11.28 0.34 13.18
C GLY A 4 -9.78 0.40 13.47
N VAL A 5 -8.95 0.22 12.44
CA VAL A 5 -7.48 0.41 12.55
C VAL A 5 -7.15 1.86 12.90
N GLN A 6 -7.78 2.83 12.24
CA GLN A 6 -7.61 4.23 12.58
C GLN A 6 -7.93 4.50 14.06
N ARG A 7 -9.06 3.99 14.57
CA ARG A 7 -9.44 4.17 15.99
C ARG A 7 -8.42 3.59 16.97
N SER A 8 -7.82 2.43 16.67
CA SER A 8 -6.84 1.82 17.57
C SER A 8 -5.51 2.59 17.63
N LEU A 9 -5.19 3.35 16.59
CA LEU A 9 -3.98 4.16 16.50
C LEU A 9 -4.10 5.51 17.23
N VAL A 10 -5.33 6.03 17.41
CA VAL A 10 -5.56 7.32 18.09
C VAL A 10 -4.98 7.36 19.50
N ALA A 11 -5.12 6.27 20.27
CA ALA A 11 -4.58 6.18 21.62
C ALA A 11 -3.04 6.30 21.69
N ARG A 12 -2.37 6.12 20.54
CA ARG A 12 -0.92 6.25 20.39
C ARG A 12 -0.51 7.59 19.76
N GLY A 13 -1.47 8.51 19.54
CA GLY A 13 -1.24 9.76 18.83
C GLY A 13 -0.94 9.57 17.34
N LEU A 14 -1.36 8.45 16.74
CA LEU A 14 -1.08 8.11 15.35
C LEU A 14 -2.35 8.10 14.48
N GLY A 15 -2.18 8.40 13.20
CA GLY A 15 -3.21 8.29 12.18
C GLY A 15 -2.71 7.59 10.92
N LEU A 16 -3.64 7.25 10.04
CA LEU A 16 -3.38 6.67 8.73
C LEU A 16 -3.48 7.76 7.67
N LYS A 17 -2.52 7.78 6.75
CA LYS A 17 -2.61 8.54 5.50
C LYS A 17 -2.66 7.57 4.33
N ILE A 18 -3.74 7.64 3.55
CA ILE A 18 -3.94 6.82 2.35
C ILE A 18 -3.13 7.44 1.20
N LEU A 19 -2.35 6.62 0.52
CA LEU A 19 -1.50 6.98 -0.61
C LEU A 19 -2.12 6.48 -1.92
N ASP A 20 -2.66 5.26 -1.93
CA ASP A 20 -3.51 4.74 -2.99
C ASP A 20 -4.55 3.74 -2.44
N ALA A 21 -5.65 3.55 -3.16
CA ALA A 21 -6.73 2.65 -2.79
C ALA A 21 -7.37 2.04 -4.04
N TYR A 22 -8.67 2.26 -4.29
CA TYR A 22 -9.25 1.79 -5.54
C TYR A 22 -8.56 2.43 -6.75
N ARG A 23 -7.97 1.58 -7.60
CA ARG A 23 -7.30 1.97 -8.85
C ARG A 23 -8.07 1.38 -10.02
N PRO A 24 -8.65 2.20 -10.93
CA PRO A 24 -9.33 1.68 -12.13
C PRO A 24 -8.38 0.82 -12.99
N VAL A 25 -8.91 -0.21 -13.67
CA VAL A 25 -8.08 -1.10 -14.53
C VAL A 25 -7.30 -0.31 -15.58
N ARG A 26 -7.93 0.70 -16.20
CA ARG A 26 -7.26 1.59 -17.17
C ARG A 26 -5.98 2.24 -16.64
N ALA A 27 -5.92 2.54 -15.34
CA ALA A 27 -4.73 3.13 -14.72
C ALA A 27 -3.64 2.06 -14.51
N THR A 28 -4.00 0.85 -14.10
CA THR A 28 -3.07 -0.30 -14.04
C THR A 28 -2.49 -0.63 -15.42
N GLU A 29 -3.33 -0.67 -16.46
CA GLU A 29 -2.87 -0.88 -17.83
C GLU A 29 -1.95 0.26 -18.30
N GLU A 30 -2.22 1.50 -17.88
CA GLU A 30 -1.36 2.62 -18.19
C GLU A 30 -0.01 2.56 -17.47
N MET A 31 0.04 2.07 -16.23
CA MET A 31 1.30 1.80 -15.53
C MET A 31 2.13 0.74 -16.28
N VAL A 32 1.49 -0.33 -16.78
CA VAL A 32 2.14 -1.34 -17.62
C VAL A 32 2.67 -0.73 -18.92
N ARG A 33 1.89 0.12 -19.61
CA ARG A 33 2.38 0.83 -20.81
C ARG A 33 3.52 1.80 -20.49
N TRP A 34 3.46 2.45 -19.33
CA TRP A 34 4.49 3.36 -18.86
C TRP A 34 5.84 2.66 -18.68
N THR A 35 5.89 1.44 -18.11
CA THR A 35 7.16 0.71 -17.93
C THR A 35 7.90 0.50 -19.25
N ALA A 36 7.17 0.21 -20.34
CA ALA A 36 7.75 0.10 -21.68
C ALA A 36 8.32 1.44 -22.17
N ARG A 37 7.61 2.55 -21.92
CA ARG A 37 8.05 3.90 -22.33
C ARG A 37 9.30 4.38 -21.61
N VAL A 38 9.47 3.98 -20.34
CA VAL A 38 10.67 4.33 -19.55
C VAL A 38 11.76 3.26 -19.60
N HIS A 39 11.62 2.26 -20.48
CA HIS A 39 12.57 1.17 -20.65
C HIS A 39 12.85 0.39 -19.35
N ARG A 40 11.81 0.20 -18.52
CA ARG A 40 11.87 -0.55 -17.26
C ARG A 40 10.88 -1.73 -17.21
N PRO A 41 10.89 -2.65 -18.19
CA PRO A 41 10.01 -3.82 -18.17
C PRO A 41 10.30 -4.75 -16.98
N ASP A 42 11.50 -4.65 -16.41
CA ASP A 42 11.93 -5.35 -15.19
C ASP A 42 10.99 -5.07 -14.00
N LEU A 43 10.39 -3.88 -13.92
CA LEU A 43 9.42 -3.56 -12.87
C LEU A 43 8.18 -4.47 -12.89
N ILE A 44 7.86 -5.09 -14.03
CA ILE A 44 6.79 -6.09 -14.12
C ILE A 44 7.31 -7.47 -13.70
N THR A 45 8.50 -7.86 -14.16
CA THR A 45 9.07 -9.18 -13.85
C THR A 45 9.43 -9.32 -12.37
N ASP A 46 9.83 -8.22 -11.75
CA ASP A 46 10.22 -8.15 -10.35
C ASP A 46 9.01 -7.96 -9.42
N GLY A 47 7.78 -7.93 -9.97
CA GLY A 47 6.54 -7.93 -9.19
C GLY A 47 6.04 -6.56 -8.72
N TYR A 48 6.81 -5.48 -8.90
CA TYR A 48 6.45 -4.12 -8.47
C TYR A 48 5.28 -3.51 -9.25
N ILE A 49 5.13 -3.87 -10.54
CA ILE A 49 4.02 -3.42 -11.39
C ILE A 49 3.21 -4.64 -11.84
N ALA A 50 2.00 -4.78 -11.31
CA ALA A 50 1.11 -5.88 -11.65
C ALA A 50 0.22 -5.53 -12.85
N SER A 51 0.12 -6.44 -13.82
CA SER A 51 -0.89 -6.37 -14.91
C SER A 51 -2.31 -6.66 -14.42
N ARG A 52 -2.44 -7.26 -13.22
CA ARG A 52 -3.70 -7.49 -12.51
C ARG A 52 -3.50 -7.12 -11.05
N SER A 53 -4.14 -6.04 -10.59
CA SER A 53 -3.94 -5.51 -9.24
C SER A 53 -5.16 -5.73 -8.35
N ARG A 54 -4.92 -6.02 -7.06
CA ARG A 54 -5.99 -6.06 -6.04
C ARG A 54 -6.60 -4.68 -5.78
N HIS A 55 -5.90 -3.59 -6.13
CA HIS A 55 -6.46 -2.24 -6.14
C HIS A 55 -7.64 -2.10 -7.11
N ASN A 56 -7.68 -2.87 -8.21
CA ASN A 56 -8.79 -2.86 -9.16
C ASN A 56 -10.11 -3.39 -8.57
N LEU A 57 -10.01 -4.08 -7.44
CA LEU A 57 -11.13 -4.68 -6.71
C LEU A 57 -11.62 -3.81 -5.56
N GLY A 58 -10.98 -2.65 -5.30
CA GLY A 58 -11.23 -1.85 -4.10
C GLY A 58 -10.89 -2.58 -2.80
N ALA A 59 -10.10 -3.66 -2.88
CA ALA A 59 -9.78 -4.56 -1.78
C ALA A 59 -8.31 -4.45 -1.34
N ALA A 60 -7.59 -3.43 -1.83
CA ALA A 60 -6.24 -3.10 -1.41
C ALA A 60 -6.12 -1.61 -1.10
N VAL A 61 -5.17 -1.28 -0.23
CA VAL A 61 -4.86 0.08 0.20
C VAL A 61 -3.36 0.18 0.45
N ASP A 62 -2.78 1.27 -0.05
CA ASP A 62 -1.42 1.70 0.22
C ASP A 62 -1.48 2.87 1.20
N LEU A 63 -0.75 2.79 2.30
CA LEU A 63 -0.81 3.81 3.34
C LEU A 63 0.45 3.91 4.18
N THR A 64 0.56 5.02 4.90
CA THR A 64 1.60 5.28 5.89
C THR A 64 1.00 5.75 7.22
N LEU A 65 1.85 5.83 8.25
CA LEU A 65 1.49 6.42 9.54
C LEU A 65 1.81 7.91 9.54
N VAL A 66 0.96 8.69 10.20
CA VAL A 66 1.21 10.09 10.53
C VAL A 66 1.10 10.31 12.03
N THR A 67 1.76 11.34 12.56
CA THR A 67 1.46 11.84 13.90
C THR A 67 0.15 12.64 13.85
N LEU A 68 -0.73 12.49 14.83
CA LEU A 68 -1.96 13.30 14.91
C LEU A 68 -1.67 14.74 15.35
N ALA A 69 -0.56 14.98 16.04
CA ALA A 69 -0.18 16.31 16.50
C ALA A 69 0.18 17.25 15.35
N THR A 70 0.87 16.74 14.31
CA THR A 70 1.36 17.58 13.20
C THR A 70 0.88 17.13 11.82
N GLY A 71 0.29 15.94 11.70
CA GLY A 71 -0.04 15.33 10.41
C GLY A 71 1.19 14.88 9.62
N SER A 72 2.38 14.89 10.22
CA SER A 72 3.63 14.52 9.55
C SER A 72 3.76 13.02 9.44
N GLU A 73 4.21 12.53 8.28
CA GLU A 73 4.51 11.12 8.06
C GLU A 73 5.62 10.65 8.98
N LEU A 74 5.48 9.44 9.50
CA LEU A 74 6.55 8.76 10.22
C LEU A 74 7.61 8.27 9.22
N GLU A 75 8.86 8.23 9.66
CA GLU A 75 9.94 7.68 8.86
C GLU A 75 9.72 6.20 8.58
N MET A 76 9.68 5.83 7.30
CA MET A 76 9.49 4.45 6.85
C MET A 76 10.72 3.89 6.12
N GLY A 77 11.84 4.61 6.10
CA GLY A 77 13.12 4.18 5.51
C GLY A 77 13.20 4.26 3.98
N THR A 78 12.06 4.25 3.28
CA THR A 78 11.97 4.56 1.85
C THR A 78 10.70 5.38 1.58
N PRO A 79 10.67 6.18 0.51
CA PRO A 79 9.41 6.70 -0.02
C PRO A 79 8.44 5.58 -0.45
N PHE A 80 7.16 5.92 -0.55
CA PHE A 80 6.17 5.16 -1.31
C PHE A 80 6.61 4.97 -2.78
N ASP A 81 6.19 3.87 -3.42
CA ASP A 81 6.58 3.48 -4.79
C ASP A 81 8.10 3.33 -4.99
N THR A 82 8.83 2.96 -3.93
CA THR A 82 10.22 2.53 -4.06
C THR A 82 10.29 1.08 -4.57
N PHE A 83 10.60 0.90 -5.84
CA PHE A 83 10.69 -0.42 -6.48
C PHE A 83 12.06 -1.07 -6.29
N SER A 84 12.39 -1.39 -5.04
CA SER A 84 13.62 -2.12 -4.69
C SER A 84 13.45 -2.91 -3.39
N SER A 85 14.40 -3.79 -3.10
CA SER A 85 14.40 -4.59 -1.87
C SER A 85 14.43 -3.76 -0.58
N ALA A 86 14.80 -2.48 -0.63
CA ALA A 86 14.74 -1.58 0.52
C ALA A 86 13.29 -1.31 0.99
N ALA A 87 12.30 -1.44 0.10
CA ALA A 87 10.88 -1.32 0.42
C ALA A 87 10.30 -2.56 1.11
N HIS A 88 11.00 -3.70 1.05
CA HIS A 88 10.53 -4.93 1.69
C HIS A 88 10.39 -4.69 3.19
N THR A 89 9.26 -5.09 3.77
CA THR A 89 8.89 -4.75 5.15
C THR A 89 9.99 -5.15 6.15
N GLY A 90 10.64 -6.30 5.94
CA GLY A 90 11.69 -6.84 6.80
C GLY A 90 13.09 -6.25 6.62
N ASN A 91 13.33 -5.43 5.59
CA ASN A 91 14.66 -4.95 5.24
C ASN A 91 15.01 -3.57 5.84
N ALA A 92 14.10 -2.93 6.57
CA ALA A 92 14.38 -1.70 7.29
C ALA A 92 15.11 -1.97 8.61
N THR A 93 15.82 -0.94 9.10
CA THR A 93 16.47 -0.93 10.42
C THR A 93 16.05 0.30 11.23
N GLY A 94 16.41 0.35 12.52
CA GLY A 94 16.17 1.52 13.36
C GLY A 94 14.69 1.92 13.51
N VAL A 95 14.44 3.23 13.48
CA VAL A 95 13.10 3.81 13.66
C VAL A 95 12.15 3.38 12.53
N ALA A 96 12.64 3.32 11.29
CA ALA A 96 11.86 2.84 10.16
C ALA A 96 11.36 1.40 10.35
N ALA A 97 12.20 0.49 10.85
CA ALA A 97 11.78 -0.88 11.15
C ALA A 97 10.67 -0.93 12.18
N ALA A 98 10.80 -0.16 13.27
CA ALA A 98 9.78 -0.08 14.31
C ALA A 98 8.45 0.47 13.76
N ASN A 99 8.50 1.54 12.97
CA ASN A 99 7.30 2.15 12.37
C ASN A 99 6.60 1.20 11.38
N ARG A 100 7.36 0.50 10.53
CA ARG A 100 6.81 -0.53 9.63
C ARG A 100 6.13 -1.65 10.41
N GLN A 101 6.71 -2.12 11.53
CA GLN A 101 6.06 -3.14 12.37
C GLN A 101 4.79 -2.62 13.05
N VAL A 102 4.77 -1.36 13.49
CA VAL A 102 3.56 -0.74 14.04
C VAL A 102 2.43 -0.71 13.01
N LEU A 103 2.73 -0.24 11.80
CA LEU A 103 1.76 -0.19 10.71
C LEU A 103 1.25 -1.60 10.38
N LYS A 104 2.17 -2.54 10.15
CA LYS A 104 1.86 -3.94 9.84
C LYS A 104 0.96 -4.57 10.91
N ALA A 105 1.33 -4.47 12.18
CA ALA A 105 0.56 -5.06 13.27
C ALA A 105 -0.84 -4.44 13.39
N ALA A 106 -0.96 -3.13 13.26
CA ALA A 106 -2.25 -2.44 13.32
C ALA A 106 -3.17 -2.87 12.17
N MET A 107 -2.64 -2.96 10.95
CA MET A 107 -3.38 -3.42 9.77
C MET A 107 -3.78 -4.90 9.89
N GLN A 108 -2.89 -5.77 10.35
CA GLN A 108 -3.19 -7.18 10.60
C GLN A 108 -4.28 -7.37 11.66
N ALA A 109 -4.23 -6.62 12.76
CA ALA A 109 -5.28 -6.61 13.78
C ALA A 109 -6.65 -6.15 13.22
N GLY A 110 -6.63 -5.30 12.18
CA GLY A 110 -7.82 -4.91 11.43
C GLY A 110 -8.32 -5.90 10.38
N GLY A 111 -7.65 -7.06 10.24
CA GLY A 111 -8.00 -8.12 9.29
C GLY A 111 -7.37 -7.96 7.90
N PHE A 112 -6.38 -7.07 7.73
CA PHE A 112 -5.66 -6.92 6.46
C PHE A 112 -4.44 -7.84 6.38
N ALA A 113 -4.17 -8.33 5.17
CA ALA A 113 -2.97 -9.08 4.84
C ALA A 113 -1.88 -8.14 4.27
N PRO A 114 -0.67 -8.10 4.84
CA PRO A 114 0.44 -7.32 4.29
C PRO A 114 1.01 -7.98 3.02
N TYR A 115 1.63 -7.19 2.16
CA TYR A 115 2.55 -7.68 1.13
C TYR A 115 4.00 -7.49 1.59
N SER A 116 4.81 -8.56 1.60
CA SER A 116 6.14 -8.50 2.22
C SER A 116 7.12 -7.58 1.50
N GLU A 117 6.96 -7.39 0.20
CA GLU A 117 7.87 -6.62 -0.64
C GLU A 117 7.57 -5.11 -0.64
N GLU A 118 6.40 -4.71 -0.15
CA GLU A 118 5.98 -3.30 -0.08
C GLU A 118 5.44 -2.98 1.31
N TRP A 119 6.20 -2.23 2.11
CA TRP A 119 5.83 -1.93 3.50
C TRP A 119 4.50 -1.18 3.65
N TRP A 120 4.04 -0.50 2.60
CA TRP A 120 2.82 0.29 2.57
C TRP A 120 1.58 -0.49 2.13
N HIS A 121 1.73 -1.66 1.50
CA HIS A 121 0.64 -2.33 0.79
C HIS A 121 -0.09 -3.36 1.64
N PHE A 122 -1.41 -3.23 1.71
CA PHE A 122 -2.28 -4.12 2.46
C PHE A 122 -3.53 -4.49 1.67
N SER A 123 -3.90 -5.77 1.73
CA SER A 123 -5.11 -6.30 1.10
C SER A 123 -6.13 -6.75 2.14
N PHE A 124 -7.39 -6.43 1.94
CA PHE A 124 -8.50 -6.96 2.73
C PHE A 124 -9.10 -8.18 2.02
N PRO A 125 -9.33 -9.31 2.73
CA PRO A 125 -10.05 -10.44 2.18
C PRO A 125 -11.50 -10.06 1.88
N VAL A 126 -11.91 -10.18 0.62
CA VAL A 126 -13.29 -9.96 0.17
C VAL A 126 -13.72 -11.19 -0.60
N GLU A 127 -14.90 -11.73 -0.30
CA GLU A 127 -15.47 -12.83 -1.07
C GLU A 127 -16.04 -12.32 -2.40
N LYS A 128 -15.65 -12.94 -3.51
CA LYS A 128 -16.13 -12.63 -4.88
C LYS A 128 -16.08 -11.13 -5.22
N PRO A 129 -14.91 -10.47 -5.11
CA PRO A 129 -14.82 -9.05 -5.39
C PRO A 129 -15.05 -8.79 -6.89
N LEU A 130 -15.86 -7.78 -7.19
CA LEU A 130 -16.10 -7.33 -8.56
C LEU A 130 -15.19 -6.15 -8.88
N ARG A 131 -14.79 -6.04 -10.14
CA ARG A 131 -14.14 -4.83 -10.65
C ARG A 131 -15.20 -3.76 -10.84
N PHE A 132 -14.94 -2.56 -10.33
CA PHE A 132 -15.89 -1.45 -10.34
C PHE A 132 -15.76 -0.54 -11.58
N ASP A 133 -14.87 -0.86 -12.51
CA ASP A 133 -14.62 -0.07 -13.71
C ASP A 133 -15.67 -0.36 -14.79
N ARG A 134 -16.78 0.37 -14.75
CA ARG A 134 -17.59 0.57 -15.95
C ARG A 134 -16.95 1.72 -16.73
N THR A 135 -16.61 1.49 -18.00
CA THR A 135 -16.34 2.60 -18.91
C THR A 135 -17.59 3.47 -18.91
N ILE A 136 -17.49 4.70 -18.39
CA ILE A 136 -18.54 5.70 -18.61
C ILE A 136 -18.46 6.01 -20.09
N ARG A 137 -19.44 5.52 -20.86
CA ARG A 137 -19.61 5.85 -22.27
C ARG A 137 -20.38 7.14 -22.40
#